data_AF-J8FCU6-F1
#
_entry.id   AF-J8FCU6-F1
#
_cell.length_a   1.000
_cell.length_b   1.000
_cell.length_c   1.000
_cell.angle_alpha   90.00
_cell.angle_beta   90.00
_cell.angle_gamma   90.00
#
_symmetry.space_group_name_H-M   'P 1'
#
loop_
_entity.id
_entity.type
_entity.pdbx_description
1 polymer ?
#
loop_
_entity_poly.entity_id
_entity_poly.type
_entity_poly.pdbx_seq_one_letter_code
_entity_poly.pdbx_strand_id
1 'polypeptide(L)'
;MYALLEVARKGETRRIVTLEDPVERRKDGLLQIQINEKAGITYETGLKAILRHDPDIILVGEIRDEETAKVAVRASLTGHLVMTTLHTNDAKGAILRFMDYGITRQEIEQSLLAVAAQRLVELKCPFCRGKCSTLCKSMRQVRQASIYELLYGYELKQAIKEASGEHVTYHYETLESSVRKGYALGFLEEDVYV
;
A
#
# COMPACT_ATOMS: atom_id res chain seq x y z
N MET A 1 0.17 1.46 6.52
CA MET A 1 -0.36 2.84 6.47
C MET A 1 -0.06 3.67 7.71
N TYR A 2 -0.52 3.32 8.91
CA TYR A 2 -0.26 4.14 10.12
C TYR A 2 1.22 4.46 10.39
N ALA A 3 2.13 3.51 10.15
CA ALA A 3 3.57 3.76 10.27
C ALA A 3 4.07 4.82 9.29
N LEU A 4 3.55 4.84 8.05
CA LEU A 4 3.88 5.86 7.06
C LEU A 4 3.37 7.23 7.48
N LEU A 5 2.14 7.32 8.01
CA LEU A 5 1.62 8.59 8.55
C LEU A 5 2.47 9.11 9.72
N GLU A 6 2.91 8.22 10.60
CA GLU A 6 3.77 8.61 11.72
C GLU A 6 5.12 9.14 11.25
N VAL A 7 5.72 8.53 10.23
CA VAL A 7 6.93 9.03 9.58
C VAL A 7 6.67 10.36 8.87
N ALA A 8 5.58 10.47 8.12
CA ALA A 8 5.22 11.68 7.39
C ALA A 8 4.87 12.86 8.33
N ARG A 9 4.51 12.60 9.58
CA ARG A 9 4.28 13.65 10.57
C ARG A 9 5.58 14.14 11.23
N LYS A 10 6.67 13.36 11.19
CA LYS A 10 7.92 13.74 11.87
C LYS A 10 8.56 14.94 11.17
N GLY A 11 8.84 16.00 11.93
CA GLY A 11 9.66 17.13 11.50
C GLY A 11 8.91 18.35 10.96
N GLU A 12 7.61 18.26 10.71
CA GLU A 12 6.81 19.38 10.15
C GLU A 12 5.38 19.39 10.69
N THR A 13 4.80 20.59 10.79
CA THR A 13 3.38 20.78 11.14
C THR A 13 2.51 20.53 9.91
N ARG A 14 2.20 19.27 9.63
CA ARG A 14 1.33 18.87 8.51
C ARG A 14 -0.09 18.56 8.99
N ARG A 15 -1.09 19.07 8.29
CA ARG A 15 -2.50 18.74 8.50
C ARG A 15 -2.82 17.43 7.82
N ILE A 16 -2.95 16.38 8.62
CA ILE A 16 -3.24 15.03 8.15
C ILE A 16 -4.70 14.71 8.44
N VAL A 17 -5.44 14.34 7.40
CA VAL A 17 -6.84 13.92 7.49
C VAL A 17 -6.98 12.50 6.96
N THR A 18 -7.70 11.64 7.67
CA THR A 18 -7.93 10.25 7.27
C THR A 18 -9.42 9.95 7.10
N LEU A 19 -9.74 9.07 6.16
CA LEU A 19 -11.08 8.57 5.91
C LEU A 19 -11.04 7.03 5.95
N GLU A 20 -11.63 6.42 6.97
CA GLU A 20 -11.40 5.00 7.32
C GLU A 20 -12.72 4.25 7.62
N ASP A 21 -12.74 2.94 7.37
CA ASP A 21 -13.91 2.08 7.63
C ASP A 21 -13.49 0.72 8.24
N PRO A 22 -13.45 0.58 9.59
CA PRO A 22 -13.55 1.61 10.62
C PRO A 22 -12.18 2.26 10.95
N VAL A 23 -12.16 3.19 11.92
CA VAL A 23 -10.89 3.71 12.46
C VAL A 23 -10.27 2.67 13.39
N GLU A 24 -9.17 2.06 12.96
CA GLU A 24 -8.48 0.98 13.69
C GLU A 24 -7.82 1.46 14.99
N ARG A 25 -7.13 2.61 14.92
CA ARG A 25 -6.42 3.18 16.07
C ARG A 25 -6.53 4.70 16.07
N ARG A 26 -7.04 5.25 17.17
CA ARG A 26 -7.03 6.70 17.40
C ARG A 26 -5.61 7.19 17.63
N LYS A 27 -5.24 8.25 16.92
CA LYS A 27 -3.93 8.90 16.97
C LYS A 27 -4.12 10.39 17.16
N ASP A 28 -3.56 10.92 18.25
CA ASP A 28 -3.63 12.36 18.52
C ASP A 28 -2.94 13.17 17.43
N GLY A 29 -3.54 14.31 17.07
CA GLY A 29 -3.02 15.21 16.04
C GLY A 29 -3.34 14.79 14.60
N LEU A 30 -4.17 13.75 14.39
CA LEU A 30 -4.78 13.43 13.10
C LEU A 30 -6.28 13.74 13.17
N LEU A 31 -6.85 14.28 12.09
CA LEU A 31 -8.31 14.31 11.94
C LEU A 31 -8.75 13.00 11.31
N GLN A 32 -9.26 12.07 12.12
CA GLN A 32 -9.70 10.75 11.63
C GLN A 32 -11.22 10.72 11.49
N ILE A 33 -11.69 10.57 10.25
CA ILE A 33 -13.11 10.50 9.91
C ILE A 33 -13.44 9.03 9.63
N GLN A 34 -14.42 8.50 10.34
CA GLN A 34 -14.93 7.16 10.07
C GLN A 34 -16.08 7.21 9.08
N ILE A 35 -16.10 6.29 8.12
CA ILE A 35 -17.22 6.07 7.22
C ILE A 35 -18.47 5.72 8.02
N ASN A 36 -19.59 6.33 7.63
CA ASN A 36 -20.90 6.07 8.18
C ASN A 36 -21.96 6.26 7.09
N GLU A 37 -22.20 5.19 6.34
CA GLU A 37 -23.17 5.17 5.24
C GLU A 37 -24.57 5.59 5.70
N LYS A 38 -24.99 5.21 6.92
CA LYS A 38 -26.30 5.57 7.48
C LYS A 38 -26.46 7.08 7.69
N ALA A 39 -25.36 7.77 7.96
CA ALA A 39 -25.32 9.23 8.09
C ALA A 39 -24.94 9.94 6.78
N GLY A 40 -24.79 9.20 5.66
CA GLY A 40 -24.37 9.74 4.37
C GLY A 40 -22.89 10.09 4.27
N ILE A 41 -22.06 9.63 5.21
CA ILE A 41 -20.60 9.82 5.18
C ILE A 41 -19.98 8.63 4.46
N THR A 42 -19.81 8.78 3.15
CA THR A 42 -19.17 7.80 2.25
C THR A 42 -17.73 8.21 1.91
N TYR A 43 -16.98 7.35 1.24
CA TYR A 43 -15.63 7.69 0.78
C TYR A 43 -15.64 8.91 -0.14
N GLU A 44 -16.55 8.97 -1.10
CA GLU A 44 -16.65 10.06 -2.06
C GLU A 44 -17.03 11.40 -1.39
N THR A 45 -18.07 11.39 -0.56
CA THR A 45 -18.56 12.60 0.12
C THR A 45 -17.57 13.08 1.18
N GLY A 46 -16.99 12.15 1.95
CA GLY A 46 -15.95 12.43 2.92
C GLY A 46 -14.72 13.05 2.26
N LEU A 47 -14.24 12.47 1.16
CA LEU A 47 -13.05 12.99 0.48
C LEU A 47 -13.28 14.39 -0.12
N LYS A 48 -14.46 14.66 -0.69
CA LYS A 48 -14.86 16.01 -1.13
C LYS A 48 -14.91 17.02 0.02
N ALA A 49 -15.37 16.60 1.19
CA ALA A 49 -15.38 17.46 2.37
C ALA A 49 -13.96 17.74 2.88
N ILE A 50 -13.10 16.72 2.92
CA ILE A 50 -11.70 16.82 3.35
C ILE A 50 -10.93 17.87 2.55
N LEU A 51 -11.15 17.96 1.23
CA LEU A 51 -10.49 18.96 0.38
C LEU A 51 -10.79 20.42 0.77
N ARG A 52 -11.84 20.68 1.56
CA ARG A 52 -12.17 22.02 2.07
C ARG A 52 -11.52 22.32 3.43
N HIS A 53 -10.86 21.33 4.05
CA HIS A 53 -10.17 21.48 5.33
C HIS A 53 -8.70 21.91 5.18
N ASP A 54 -8.27 22.26 3.96
CA ASP A 54 -6.89 22.65 3.64
C ASP A 54 -5.87 21.60 4.17
N PRO A 55 -5.99 20.32 3.76
CA PRO A 55 -5.10 19.26 4.23
C PRO A 55 -3.77 19.25 3.46
N ASP A 56 -2.70 18.78 4.09
CA ASP A 56 -1.42 18.51 3.42
C ASP A 56 -1.35 17.05 2.97
N ILE A 57 -1.83 16.14 3.82
CA ILE A 57 -1.82 14.70 3.59
C ILE A 57 -3.22 14.14 3.81
N ILE A 58 -3.67 13.32 2.86
CA ILE A 58 -4.96 12.63 2.93
C ILE A 58 -4.71 11.13 2.92
N LEU A 59 -5.20 10.42 3.94
CA LEU A 59 -5.30 8.96 3.91
C LEU A 59 -6.72 8.55 3.55
N VAL A 60 -6.88 7.84 2.44
CA VAL A 60 -8.11 7.11 2.14
C VAL A 60 -7.87 5.66 2.54
N GLY A 61 -8.75 5.08 3.36
CA GLY A 61 -8.56 3.73 3.90
C GLY A 61 -8.31 2.71 2.78
N GLU A 62 -9.19 2.70 1.79
CA GLU A 62 -9.06 1.90 0.58
C GLU A 62 -9.87 2.51 -0.56
N ILE A 63 -9.52 2.14 -1.80
CA ILE A 63 -10.33 2.44 -2.99
C ILE A 63 -11.01 1.15 -3.45
N ARG A 64 -12.34 1.14 -3.44
CA ARG A 64 -13.16 -0.01 -3.86
C ARG A 64 -13.81 0.17 -5.23
N ASP A 65 -13.95 1.41 -5.68
CA ASP A 65 -14.72 1.79 -6.87
C ASP A 65 -14.07 2.94 -7.66
N GLU A 66 -14.59 3.15 -8.87
CA GLU A 66 -14.17 4.16 -9.82
C GLU A 66 -14.37 5.59 -9.30
N GLU A 67 -15.46 5.86 -8.57
CA GLU A 67 -15.77 7.20 -8.08
C GLU A 67 -14.73 7.65 -7.04
N THR A 68 -14.44 6.78 -6.06
CA THR A 68 -13.42 7.02 -5.04
C THR A 68 -12.03 7.14 -5.67
N ALA A 69 -11.70 6.31 -6.66
CA ALA A 69 -10.44 6.39 -7.39
C ALA A 69 -10.27 7.75 -8.07
N LYS A 70 -11.29 8.23 -8.79
CA LYS A 70 -11.26 9.53 -9.48
C LYS A 70 -11.06 10.69 -8.52
N VAL A 71 -11.76 10.69 -7.39
CA VAL A 71 -11.62 11.77 -6.40
C VAL A 71 -10.22 11.72 -5.75
N ALA A 72 -9.69 10.54 -5.43
CA ALA A 72 -8.34 10.38 -4.88
C ALA A 72 -7.25 10.88 -5.85
N VAL A 73 -7.35 10.52 -7.12
CA VAL A 73 -6.40 10.97 -8.16
C VAL A 73 -6.51 12.48 -8.41
N ARG A 74 -7.72 13.05 -8.41
CA ARG A 74 -7.88 14.52 -8.50
C ARG A 74 -7.30 15.24 -7.29
N ALA A 75 -7.44 14.67 -6.10
CA ALA A 75 -6.84 15.24 -4.89
C ALA A 75 -5.31 15.26 -5.00
N SER A 76 -4.68 14.19 -5.51
CA SER A 76 -3.22 14.16 -5.68
C SER A 76 -2.72 15.11 -6.77
N LEU A 77 -3.44 15.23 -7.88
CA LEU A 77 -3.12 16.19 -8.96
C LEU A 77 -3.25 17.65 -8.52
N THR A 78 -4.02 17.94 -7.47
CA THR A 78 -4.18 19.30 -6.92
C THR A 78 -3.17 19.63 -5.81
N GLY A 79 -2.14 18.80 -5.62
CA GLY A 79 -1.01 19.09 -4.73
C GLY A 79 -1.08 18.44 -3.34
N HIS A 80 -2.06 17.58 -3.09
CA HIS A 80 -2.18 16.84 -1.83
C HIS A 80 -1.39 15.54 -1.89
N LEU A 81 -0.69 15.17 -0.80
CA LEU A 81 -0.12 13.83 -0.70
C LEU A 81 -1.24 12.85 -0.32
N VAL A 82 -1.70 12.07 -1.29
CA VAL A 82 -2.74 11.07 -1.08
C VAL A 82 -2.11 9.70 -0.85
N MET A 83 -2.51 9.06 0.24
CA MET A 83 -2.13 7.70 0.60
C MET A 83 -3.40 6.83 0.62
N THR A 84 -3.35 5.66 -0.02
CA THR A 84 -4.50 4.75 -0.09
C THR A 84 -4.07 3.30 -0.17
N THR A 85 -5.03 2.38 -0.08
CA THR A 85 -4.82 0.96 -0.32
C THR A 85 -5.72 0.44 -1.44
N LEU A 86 -5.24 -0.61 -2.11
CA LEU A 86 -5.95 -1.36 -3.14
C LEU A 86 -5.74 -2.85 -2.86
N HIS A 87 -6.75 -3.67 -3.17
CA HIS A 87 -6.65 -5.11 -3.07
C HIS A 87 -6.11 -5.70 -4.37
N THR A 88 -4.79 -5.80 -4.48
CA THR A 88 -4.10 -6.40 -5.63
C THR A 88 -3.03 -7.39 -5.17
N ASN A 89 -2.69 -8.35 -6.04
CA ASN A 89 -1.74 -9.41 -5.70
C ASN A 89 -0.27 -8.95 -5.67
N ASP A 90 0.05 -7.94 -6.46
CA ASP A 90 1.39 -7.36 -6.63
C ASP A 90 1.30 -5.86 -6.96
N ALA A 91 2.46 -5.21 -7.14
CA ALA A 91 2.52 -3.77 -7.34
C ALA A 91 2.05 -3.34 -8.73
N LYS A 92 2.31 -4.14 -9.78
CA LYS A 92 1.83 -3.84 -11.14
C LYS A 92 0.31 -3.96 -11.23
N GLY A 93 -0.28 -4.91 -10.50
CA GLY A 93 -1.72 -5.10 -10.39
C GLY A 93 -2.44 -3.84 -9.91
N ALA A 94 -1.81 -3.02 -9.06
CA ALA A 94 -2.39 -1.73 -8.64
C ALA A 94 -2.55 -0.75 -9.81
N ILE A 95 -1.61 -0.72 -10.74
CA ILE A 95 -1.67 0.13 -11.94
C ILE A 95 -2.82 -0.32 -12.83
N LEU A 96 -2.90 -1.63 -13.12
CA LEU A 96 -3.99 -2.21 -13.91
C LEU A 96 -5.34 -1.96 -13.25
N ARG A 97 -5.42 -2.08 -11.92
CA ARG A 97 -6.64 -1.82 -11.17
C ARG A 97 -7.11 -0.37 -11.26
N PHE A 98 -6.19 0.59 -11.26
CA PHE A 98 -6.53 1.99 -11.52
C PHE A 98 -7.06 2.19 -12.94
N MET A 99 -6.50 1.50 -13.94
CA MET A 99 -6.99 1.54 -15.32
C MET A 99 -8.39 0.91 -15.45
N ASP A 100 -8.65 -0.20 -14.74
CA ASP A 100 -10.00 -0.81 -14.64
C ASP A 100 -11.02 0.16 -14.05
N TYR A 101 -10.60 0.99 -13.09
CA TYR A 101 -11.39 2.08 -12.53
C TYR A 101 -11.48 3.33 -13.42
N GLY A 102 -11.08 3.22 -14.69
CA GLY A 102 -11.20 4.31 -15.65
C GLY A 102 -10.25 5.48 -15.42
N ILE A 103 -9.22 5.32 -14.58
CA ILE A 103 -8.16 6.32 -14.44
C ILE A 103 -7.26 6.21 -15.66
N THR A 104 -7.07 7.33 -16.35
CA THR A 104 -6.27 7.34 -17.56
C THR A 104 -4.80 7.14 -17.24
N ARG A 105 -4.06 6.57 -18.20
CA ARG A 105 -2.60 6.43 -18.10
C ARG A 105 -1.92 7.76 -17.74
N GLN A 106 -2.33 8.86 -18.37
CA GLN A 106 -1.74 10.19 -18.13
C GLN A 106 -1.95 10.65 -16.69
N GLU A 107 -3.15 10.44 -16.13
CA GLU A 107 -3.42 10.73 -14.73
C GLU A 107 -2.57 9.87 -13.79
N ILE A 108 -2.41 8.57 -14.08
CA ILE A 108 -1.54 7.67 -13.30
C ILE A 108 -0.09 8.15 -13.37
N GLU A 109 0.44 8.44 -14.56
CA GLU A 109 1.84 8.92 -14.75
C GLU A 109 2.12 10.23 -14.00
N GLN A 110 1.12 11.10 -13.88
CA GLN A 110 1.25 12.40 -13.20
C GLN A 110 1.03 12.33 -11.68
N SER A 111 0.26 11.35 -11.19
CA SER A 111 -0.19 11.31 -9.80
C SER A 111 0.43 10.20 -8.95
N LEU A 112 0.75 9.05 -9.54
CA LEU A 112 1.21 7.88 -8.81
C LEU A 112 2.72 7.96 -8.56
N LEU A 113 3.09 8.11 -7.29
CA LEU A 113 4.51 8.23 -6.88
C LEU A 113 5.18 6.87 -6.64
N ALA A 114 4.45 5.94 -6.01
CA ALA A 114 4.95 4.64 -5.62
C ALA A 114 3.79 3.67 -5.35
N VAL A 115 4.06 2.38 -5.53
CA VAL A 115 3.22 1.27 -5.08
C VAL A 115 4.05 0.36 -4.19
N ALA A 116 3.49 -0.03 -3.05
CA ALA A 116 4.08 -1.01 -2.16
C ALA A 116 3.12 -2.19 -2.02
N ALA A 117 3.45 -3.32 -2.64
CA ALA A 117 2.73 -4.57 -2.37
C ALA A 117 3.36 -5.26 -1.16
N GLN A 118 2.52 -5.72 -0.24
CA GLN A 118 2.95 -6.32 1.03
C GLN A 118 2.37 -7.71 1.16
N ARG A 119 3.18 -8.66 1.66
CA ARG A 119 2.69 -9.97 2.12
C ARG A 119 3.24 -10.27 3.50
N LEU A 120 2.40 -10.87 4.35
CA LEU A 120 2.83 -11.42 5.64
C LEU A 120 3.21 -12.88 5.45
N VAL A 121 4.41 -13.25 5.90
CA VAL A 121 4.94 -14.60 5.78
C VAL A 121 5.29 -15.15 7.16
N GLU A 122 5.05 -16.44 7.36
CA GLU A 122 5.55 -17.16 8.52
C GLU A 122 6.99 -17.62 8.29
N LEU A 123 7.87 -17.16 9.16
CA LEU A 123 9.28 -17.50 9.24
C LEU A 123 9.48 -18.81 9.99
N LYS A 124 10.30 -19.67 9.41
CA LYS A 124 10.85 -20.87 10.05
C LYS A 124 12.26 -20.61 10.56
N CYS A 125 12.65 -21.37 11.57
CA CYS A 125 14.04 -21.40 11.99
C CYS A 125 14.88 -22.05 10.88
N PRO A 126 15.89 -21.36 10.33
CA PRO A 126 16.71 -21.91 9.24
C PRO A 126 17.53 -23.11 9.68
N PHE A 127 17.83 -23.22 10.98
CA PHE A 127 18.60 -24.33 11.55
C PHE A 127 17.74 -25.56 11.85
N CYS A 128 16.49 -25.35 12.29
CA CYS A 128 15.60 -26.44 12.72
C CYS A 128 14.54 -26.80 11.68
N ARG A 129 14.45 -26.05 10.58
CA ARG A 129 13.47 -26.23 9.47
C ARG A 129 12.04 -26.48 9.98
N GLY A 130 11.60 -25.64 10.92
CA GLY A 130 10.26 -25.72 11.52
C GLY A 130 10.09 -26.70 12.69
N LYS A 131 11.06 -27.59 12.96
CA LYS A 131 11.03 -28.55 14.08
C LYS A 131 11.79 -28.04 15.31
N CYS A 132 11.49 -26.82 15.76
CA CYS A 132 12.15 -26.25 16.93
C CYS A 132 11.72 -26.99 18.21
N SER A 133 12.68 -27.53 18.97
CA SER A 133 12.45 -27.93 20.36
C SER A 133 12.40 -26.69 21.27
N THR A 134 11.84 -26.83 22.48
CA THR A 134 11.79 -25.77 23.52
C THR A 134 13.17 -25.21 23.90
N LEU A 135 14.25 -25.90 23.55
CA LEU A 135 15.63 -25.52 23.81
C LEU A 135 16.29 -24.76 22.63
N CYS A 136 15.59 -24.58 21.52
CA CYS A 136 16.13 -23.88 20.36
C CYS A 136 16.40 -22.40 20.69
N LYS A 137 17.69 -22.01 20.76
CA LYS A 137 18.09 -20.61 20.99
C LYS A 137 17.66 -19.66 19.86
N SER A 138 17.42 -20.20 18.67
CA SER A 138 16.87 -19.48 17.51
C SER A 138 15.33 -19.49 17.48
N MET A 139 14.67 -20.00 18.53
CA MET A 139 13.22 -19.95 18.67
C MET A 139 12.78 -18.49 18.76
N ARG A 140 12.20 -17.99 17.66
CA ARG A 140 11.56 -16.67 17.66
C ARG A 140 10.17 -16.79 18.28
N GLN A 141 9.86 -15.94 19.26
CA GLN A 141 8.51 -15.80 19.81
C GLN A 141 7.55 -15.24 18.75
N VAL A 142 8.02 -14.34 17.88
CA VAL A 142 7.27 -13.82 16.74
C VAL A 142 7.77 -14.48 15.45
N ARG A 143 6.88 -15.21 14.77
CA ARG A 143 7.19 -15.92 13.53
C ARG A 143 6.70 -15.21 12.28
N GLN A 144 5.99 -14.10 12.39
CA GLN A 144 5.51 -13.39 11.20
C GLN A 144 6.47 -12.27 10.80
N ALA A 145 6.74 -12.14 9.51
CA ALA A 145 7.45 -11.02 8.93
C ALA A 145 6.70 -10.47 7.71
N SER A 146 6.87 -9.18 7.45
CA SER A 146 6.37 -8.55 6.24
C SER A 146 7.45 -8.57 5.17
N ILE A 147 7.10 -9.06 3.98
CA ILE A 147 7.87 -8.85 2.76
C ILE A 147 7.20 -7.77 1.93
N TYR A 148 8.00 -7.03 1.19
CA TYR A 148 7.56 -5.87 0.42
C TYR A 148 8.12 -5.94 -0.99
N GLU A 149 7.26 -5.64 -1.96
CA GLU A 149 7.61 -5.29 -3.32
C GLU A 149 7.37 -3.80 -3.49
N LEU A 150 8.42 -3.06 -3.84
CA LEU A 150 8.39 -1.61 -3.95
C LEU A 150 8.59 -1.22 -5.41
N LEU A 151 7.57 -0.56 -5.97
CA LEU A 151 7.58 -0.07 -7.34
C LEU A 151 7.47 1.45 -7.33
N TYR A 152 8.56 2.14 -7.69
CA TYR A 152 8.65 3.60 -7.67
C TYR A 152 9.67 4.07 -8.71
N GLY A 153 9.80 5.39 -8.91
CA GLY A 153 10.89 5.95 -9.71
C GLY A 153 10.87 5.53 -11.19
N TYR A 154 12.00 5.01 -11.70
CA TYR A 154 12.13 4.64 -13.11
C TYR A 154 11.32 3.39 -13.44
N GLU A 155 11.35 2.40 -12.55
CA GLU A 155 10.69 1.10 -12.67
C GLU A 155 9.17 1.27 -12.73
N LEU A 156 8.62 2.17 -11.91
CA LEU A 156 7.20 2.54 -11.98
C LEU A 156 6.81 3.12 -13.35
N LYS A 157 7.64 4.01 -13.92
CA LYS A 157 7.37 4.57 -15.25
C LYS A 157 7.38 3.50 -16.33
N GLN A 158 8.28 2.52 -16.24
CA GLN A 158 8.27 1.39 -17.16
C GLN A 158 7.05 0.49 -16.95
N ALA A 159 6.65 0.24 -15.70
CA ALA A 159 5.46 -0.55 -15.40
C ALA A 159 4.17 0.08 -15.95
N ILE A 160 4.04 1.41 -15.91
CA ILE A 160 2.89 2.12 -16.49
C ILE A 160 2.87 1.99 -18.03
N LYS A 161 4.04 2.03 -18.68
CA LYS A 161 4.17 1.77 -20.12
C LYS A 161 3.79 0.34 -20.49
N GLU A 162 4.31 -0.63 -19.73
CA GLU A 162 3.98 -2.05 -19.89
C GLU A 162 2.48 -2.30 -19.75
N ALA A 163 1.85 -1.74 -18.72
CA ALA A 163 0.40 -1.84 -18.50
C ALA A 163 -0.44 -1.26 -19.65
N SER A 164 0.16 -0.36 -20.46
CA SER A 164 -0.46 0.23 -21.64
C SER A 164 -0.20 -0.56 -22.93
N GLY A 165 0.44 -1.74 -22.84
CA GLY A 165 0.75 -2.60 -23.97
C GLY A 165 2.09 -2.31 -24.66
N GLU A 166 2.92 -1.43 -24.11
CA GLU A 166 4.27 -1.20 -24.65
C GLU A 166 5.23 -2.33 -24.24
N HIS A 167 6.08 -2.76 -25.18
CA HIS A 167 7.17 -3.67 -24.88
C HIS A 167 8.33 -2.91 -24.24
N VAL A 168 8.50 -3.11 -22.93
CA VAL A 168 9.59 -2.54 -22.14
C VAL A 168 10.32 -3.64 -21.37
N THR A 169 11.58 -3.40 -21.04
CA THR A 169 12.39 -4.32 -20.23
C THR A 169 12.99 -3.55 -19.08
N TYR A 170 12.71 -4.01 -17.87
CA TYR A 170 13.20 -3.42 -16.63
C TYR A 170 13.18 -4.50 -15.55
N HIS A 171 13.89 -4.25 -14.46
CA HIS A 171 14.01 -5.18 -13.36
C HIS A 171 13.78 -4.47 -12.03
N TYR A 172 13.04 -5.12 -11.14
CA TYR A 172 12.84 -4.68 -9.77
C TYR A 172 12.55 -5.90 -8.90
N GLU A 173 12.75 -5.76 -7.60
CA GLU A 173 12.54 -6.84 -6.64
C GLU A 173 11.04 -7.08 -6.42
N THR A 174 10.56 -8.26 -6.83
CA THR A 174 9.16 -8.68 -6.67
C THR A 174 8.92 -9.41 -5.35
N LEU A 175 7.66 -9.58 -4.97
CA LEU A 175 7.28 -10.46 -3.85
C LEU A 175 7.81 -11.88 -4.07
N GLU A 176 7.70 -12.41 -5.28
CA GLU A 176 8.19 -13.74 -5.64
C GLU A 176 9.71 -13.86 -5.47
N SER A 177 10.49 -12.87 -5.92
CA SER A 177 11.94 -12.83 -5.70
C SER A 177 12.28 -12.86 -4.20
N SER A 178 11.56 -12.05 -3.41
CA SER A 178 11.73 -11.99 -1.96
C SER A 178 11.39 -13.32 -1.26
N VAL A 179 10.32 -13.99 -1.70
CA VAL A 179 9.94 -15.32 -1.20
C VAL A 179 11.00 -16.35 -1.55
N ARG A 180 11.45 -16.41 -2.81
CA ARG A 180 12.50 -17.34 -3.25
C ARG A 180 13.80 -17.15 -2.48
N LYS A 181 14.19 -15.90 -2.23
CA LYS A 181 15.33 -15.56 -1.38
C LYS A 181 15.12 -16.05 0.06
N GLY A 182 13.94 -15.83 0.63
CA GLY A 182 13.60 -16.34 1.96
C GLY A 182 13.66 -17.86 2.06
N TYR A 183 13.20 -18.58 1.02
CA TYR A 183 13.29 -20.02 0.92
C TYR A 183 14.74 -20.51 0.81
N ALA A 184 15.53 -19.92 -0.09
CA ALA A 184 16.94 -20.26 -0.28
C ALA A 184 17.77 -20.07 1.00
N LEU A 185 17.40 -19.07 1.82
CA LEU A 185 18.02 -18.80 3.11
C LEU A 185 17.48 -19.69 4.26
N GLY A 186 16.52 -20.58 3.99
CA GLY A 186 15.91 -21.50 4.95
C GLY A 186 14.88 -20.86 5.89
N PHE A 187 14.48 -19.62 5.63
CA PHE A 187 13.50 -18.90 6.45
C PHE A 187 12.06 -19.16 6.04
N LEU A 188 11.81 -19.59 4.80
CA LEU A 188 10.47 -19.88 4.28
C LEU A 188 10.39 -21.33 3.78
N GLU A 189 9.18 -21.84 3.59
CA GLU A 189 8.93 -23.09 2.86
C GLU A 189 8.57 -22.82 1.40
N GLU A 190 8.89 -23.77 0.53
CA GLU A 190 8.73 -23.66 -0.92
C GLU A 190 7.25 -23.49 -1.34
N ASP A 191 6.35 -24.19 -0.65
CA ASP A 191 4.98 -24.44 -1.16
C ASP A 191 3.92 -23.45 -0.67
N VAL A 192 4.29 -22.42 0.10
CA VAL A 192 3.31 -21.62 0.86
C VAL A 192 2.92 -20.30 0.15
N TYR A 193 3.69 -19.85 -0.85
CA TYR A 193 3.56 -18.48 -1.37
C TYR A 193 3.72 -18.33 -2.89
N VAL A 194 3.80 -19.45 -3.62
CA VAL A 194 3.82 -19.51 -5.10
C VAL A 194 2.40 -19.69 -5.62
#